data_AF-A0AA42PF18-F1
#
_entry.id   AF-A0AA42PF18-F1
#
_cell.length_a   1.000
_cell.length_b   1.000
_cell.length_c   1.000
_cell.angle_alpha   90.00
_cell.angle_beta   90.00
_cell.angle_gamma   90.00
#
_symmetry.space_group_name_H-M   'P 1'
#
loop_
_entity.id
_entity.type
_entity.pdbx_description
1 polymer ?
#
loop_
_entity_poly.entity_id
_entity_poly.type
_entity_poly.pdbx_seq_one_letter_code
_entity_poly.pdbx_strand_id
1 'polypeptide(L)'
;MALETLAVDVATHVASLQQSPTTYNPSKWGEVLSFLRSSGEITVEEEKGLAGVFGFLSPGAHRPVGIPEDQMTRLGRSFALNMCWFLLKNHLARSHQP
;
A
#
# COMPACT_ATOMS: atom_id res chain seq x y z
N MET A 1 3.73 3.60 9.10
CA MET A 1 4.34 2.27 8.79
C MET A 1 5.06 2.32 7.44
N ALA A 2 6.00 1.41 7.13
CA ALA A 2 6.73 1.44 5.84
C ALA A 2 5.82 1.40 4.60
N LEU A 3 4.72 0.63 4.65
CA LEU A 3 3.71 0.56 3.58
C LEU A 3 3.00 1.90 3.35
N GLU A 4 2.65 2.57 4.44
CA GLU A 4 1.99 3.87 4.43
C GLU A 4 2.90 4.95 3.85
N THR A 5 4.16 4.99 4.29
CA THR A 5 5.16 5.93 3.77
C THR A 5 5.36 5.74 2.26
N LEU A 6 5.48 4.49 1.80
CA LEU A 6 5.65 4.21 0.38
C LEU A 6 4.42 4.62 -0.46
N ALA A 7 3.20 4.32 0.01
CA ALA A 7 1.99 4.70 -0.72
C ALA A 7 1.83 6.23 -0.81
N VAL A 8 2.18 6.95 0.26
CA VAL A 8 2.16 8.42 0.28
C VAL A 8 3.21 8.98 -0.68
N ASP A 9 4.42 8.41 -0.73
CA ASP A 9 5.46 8.84 -1.68
C ASP A 9 5.02 8.62 -3.14
N VAL A 10 4.44 7.46 -3.45
CA VAL A 10 3.91 7.16 -4.79
C VAL A 10 2.77 8.12 -5.14
N ALA A 11 1.82 8.34 -4.22
CA ALA A 11 0.74 9.29 -4.43
C ALA A 11 1.28 10.71 -4.68
N THR A 12 2.32 11.13 -3.95
CA THR A 12 2.93 12.45 -4.09
C THR A 12 3.62 12.60 -5.44
N HIS A 13 4.31 11.55 -5.90
CA HIS A 13 4.92 11.53 -7.22
C HIS A 13 3.88 11.59 -8.33
N VAL A 14 2.81 10.80 -8.24
CA VAL A 14 1.72 10.79 -9.24
C VAL A 14 1.00 12.14 -9.28
N ALA A 15 0.75 12.75 -8.13
CA ALA A 15 0.20 14.10 -8.05
C ALA A 15 1.11 15.15 -8.70
N SER A 16 2.44 15.00 -8.59
CA SER A 16 3.39 15.91 -9.25
C SER A 16 3.40 15.81 -10.78
N LEU A 17 2.99 14.66 -11.33
CA LEU A 17 2.89 14.41 -12.77
C LEU A 17 1.53 14.83 -13.34
N GLN A 18 0.49 14.91 -12.51
CA GLN A 18 -0.84 15.35 -12.93
C GLN A 18 -0.93 16.89 -12.91
N GLN A 19 -1.31 17.47 -14.06
CA GLN A 19 -1.48 18.92 -14.22
C GLN A 19 -2.73 19.49 -13.50
N SER A 20 -3.52 18.63 -12.84
CA SER A 20 -4.74 19.01 -12.13
C SER A 20 -4.54 18.90 -10.62
N PRO A 21 -4.98 19.88 -9.81
CA PRO A 21 -4.79 19.87 -8.37
C PRO A 21 -5.76 18.87 -7.72
N THR A 22 -5.40 17.60 -7.71
CA THR A 22 -6.19 16.59 -7.01
C THR A 22 -5.90 16.69 -5.52
N THR A 23 -6.92 17.09 -4.74
CA THR A 23 -6.80 17.27 -3.30
C THR A 23 -7.06 15.93 -2.60
N TYR A 24 -6.02 15.29 -2.08
CA TYR A 24 -6.14 14.15 -1.17
C TYR A 24 -5.37 14.45 0.11
N ASN A 25 -5.83 13.95 1.26
CA ASN A 25 -5.10 14.09 2.51
C ASN A 25 -4.05 12.96 2.65
N PRO A 26 -2.74 13.27 2.61
CA PRO A 26 -1.69 12.26 2.72
C PRO A 26 -1.63 11.62 4.12
N SER A 27 -2.25 12.22 5.14
CA SER A 27 -2.33 11.66 6.49
C SER A 27 -3.48 10.67 6.68
N LYS A 28 -4.35 10.50 5.68
CA LYS A 28 -5.46 9.55 5.72
C LYS A 28 -5.24 8.42 4.72
N TRP A 29 -4.91 7.24 5.23
CA TRP A 29 -4.70 6.04 4.43
C TRP A 29 -5.80 5.78 3.39
N GLY A 30 -7.07 5.90 3.77
CA GLY A 30 -8.19 5.73 2.84
C GLY A 30 -8.26 6.76 1.72
N GLU A 31 -7.86 8.01 1.98
CA GLU A 31 -7.82 9.06 0.94
C GLU A 31 -6.63 8.87 0.00
N VAL A 32 -5.48 8.39 0.50
CA VAL A 32 -4.30 8.01 -0.30
C VAL A 32 -4.64 6.87 -1.26
N LEU A 33 -5.31 5.81 -0.78
CA LEU A 33 -5.73 4.70 -1.64
C LEU A 33 -6.78 5.11 -2.67
N SER A 34 -7.75 5.93 -2.28
CA SER A 34 -8.76 6.42 -3.23
C SER A 34 -8.14 7.29 -4.31
N PHE A 35 -7.14 8.09 -3.95
CA PHE A 35 -6.35 8.87 -4.89
C PHE A 35 -5.60 7.97 -5.87
N LEU A 36 -4.85 6.97 -5.39
CA LEU A 36 -4.13 6.01 -6.24
C LEU A 36 -5.06 5.24 -7.18
N ARG A 37 -6.27 4.90 -6.72
CA ARG A 37 -7.29 4.30 -7.60
C ARG A 37 -7.77 5.29 -8.66
N SER A 38 -8.06 6.53 -8.27
CA SER A 38 -8.55 7.56 -9.18
C SER A 38 -7.52 7.97 -10.23
N SER A 39 -6.22 7.86 -9.90
CA SER A 39 -5.12 8.07 -10.84
C SER A 39 -4.84 6.85 -11.72
N GLY A 40 -5.52 5.73 -11.50
CA GLY A 40 -5.35 4.49 -12.26
C GLY A 40 -4.12 3.66 -11.88
N GLU A 41 -3.46 3.99 -10.77
CA GLU A 41 -2.27 3.27 -10.29
C GLU A 41 -2.61 1.93 -9.65
N ILE A 42 -3.81 1.81 -9.05
CA ILE A 42 -4.30 0.58 -8.44
C ILE A 42 -5.74 0.28 -8.85
N THR A 43 -6.10 -1.00 -8.93
CA THR A 43 -7.48 -1.44 -9.17
C THR A 43 -8.33 -1.39 -7.90
N VAL A 44 -9.65 -1.56 -8.05
CA VAL A 44 -10.58 -1.67 -6.92
C VAL A 44 -10.27 -2.91 -6.05
N GLU A 45 -9.80 -4.02 -6.64
CA GLU A 45 -9.37 -5.18 -5.85
C GLU A 45 -8.09 -4.89 -5.06
N GLU A 46 -7.14 -4.18 -5.66
CA GLU A 46 -5.87 -3.80 -5.03
C GLU A 46 -6.09 -2.79 -3.89
N GLU A 47 -6.99 -1.82 -4.07
CA GLU A 47 -7.43 -0.90 -3.00
C GLU A 47 -7.96 -1.68 -1.79
N LYS A 48 -8.84 -2.68 -2.02
CA LYS A 48 -9.38 -3.53 -0.94
C LYS A 48 -8.29 -4.36 -0.27
N GLY A 49 -7.33 -4.88 -1.03
CA GLY A 49 -6.18 -5.61 -0.50
C GLY A 49 -5.30 -4.74 0.38
N LEU A 50 -4.94 -3.56 -0.08
CA LEU A 50 -4.11 -2.59 0.64
C LEU A 50 -4.83 -2.08 1.90
N ALA A 51 -6.13 -1.80 1.82
CA ALA A 51 -6.95 -1.44 2.97
C ALA A 51 -6.98 -2.58 4.02
N GLY A 52 -7.12 -3.83 3.58
CA GLY A 52 -7.09 -5.01 4.45
C GLY A 52 -5.74 -5.25 5.13
N VAL A 53 -4.63 -5.07 4.41
CA VAL A 53 -3.27 -5.23 4.93
C VAL A 53 -2.92 -4.14 5.93
N PHE A 54 -3.28 -2.88 5.65
CA PHE A 54 -3.12 -1.80 6.61
C PHE A 54 -3.96 -2.04 7.87
N GLY A 55 -5.20 -2.51 7.69
CA GLY A 55 -6.05 -2.97 8.80
C GLY A 55 -5.36 -4.05 9.62
N PHE A 56 -4.79 -5.07 8.99
CA PHE A 56 -4.12 -6.19 9.67
C PHE A 56 -2.82 -5.79 10.40
N LEU A 57 -2.06 -4.84 9.83
CA LEU A 57 -0.78 -4.37 10.35
C LEU A 57 -0.91 -3.20 11.33
N SER A 58 -2.07 -2.55 11.41
CA SER A 58 -2.30 -1.42 12.33
C SER A 58 -2.36 -1.90 13.79
N PRO A 59 -1.72 -1.17 14.73
CA PRO A 59 -1.80 -1.48 16.16
C PRO A 59 -3.27 -1.56 16.61
N GLY A 60 -3.66 -2.69 17.22
CA GLY A 60 -5.00 -2.91 17.78
C GLY A 60 -6.01 -3.66 16.89
N ALA A 61 -5.68 -3.98 15.64
CA ALA A 61 -6.53 -4.81 14.79
C ALA A 61 -6.30 -6.32 14.97
N HIS A 62 -5.22 -6.69 15.65
CA HIS A 62 -4.99 -8.04 16.11
C HIS A 62 -6.01 -8.33 17.21
N ARG A 63 -7.13 -8.99 16.90
CA ARG A 63 -7.82 -9.78 17.94
C ARG A 63 -6.76 -10.76 18.47
N PRO A 64 -6.48 -10.81 19.78
CA PRO A 64 -5.47 -11.71 20.30
C PRO A 64 -5.99 -13.14 20.18
N VAL A 65 -5.81 -13.76 19.02
CA VAL A 65 -6.11 -15.18 18.77
C VAL A 65 -4.95 -16.02 19.32
N GLY A 66 -4.51 -15.80 20.56
CA GLY A 66 -3.49 -16.61 21.23
C GLY A 66 -2.13 -16.77 20.50
N ILE A 67 -1.87 -16.05 19.40
CA ILE A 67 -0.61 -16.12 18.67
C ILE A 67 0.35 -15.11 19.31
N PRO A 68 1.56 -15.56 19.75
CA PRO A 68 2.53 -14.67 20.34
C PRO A 68 3.02 -13.63 19.30
N GLU A 69 3.20 -12.40 19.78
CA GLU A 69 3.45 -11.19 19.00
C GLU A 69 4.71 -11.28 18.10
N ASP A 70 5.68 -12.11 18.50
CA ASP A 70 6.90 -12.39 17.76
C ASP A 70 6.64 -13.16 16.44
N GLN A 71 5.69 -14.11 16.45
CA GLN A 71 5.30 -14.89 15.28
C GLN A 71 4.50 -14.02 14.31
N MET A 72 3.63 -13.16 14.82
CA MET A 72 2.89 -12.19 14.01
C MET A 72 3.83 -11.17 13.36
N THR A 73 4.83 -10.69 14.10
CA THR A 73 5.85 -9.78 13.59
C THR A 73 6.71 -10.43 12.50
N ARG A 74 7.11 -11.70 12.69
CA ARG A 74 7.83 -12.48 11.67
C ARG A 74 6.98 -12.68 10.41
N LEU A 75 5.72 -13.07 10.58
CA LEU A 75 4.78 -13.27 9.46
C LEU A 75 4.55 -11.96 8.70
N GLY A 76 4.31 -10.85 9.40
CA GLY A 76 4.12 -9.53 8.81
C GLY A 76 5.35 -9.04 8.03
N ARG A 77 6.56 -9.29 8.54
CA ARG A 77 7.82 -8.98 7.84
C ARG A 77 7.99 -9.81 6.56
N SER A 78 7.74 -11.12 6.63
CA SER A 78 7.78 -12.00 5.46
C SER A 78 6.72 -11.65 4.43
N PHE A 79 5.53 -11.25 4.87
CA PHE A 79 4.45 -10.84 3.98
C PHE A 79 4.77 -9.50 3.29
N ALA A 80 5.25 -8.51 4.04
CA ALA A 80 5.68 -7.23 3.49
C ALA A 80 6.79 -7.38 2.43
N LEU A 81 7.80 -8.22 2.68
CA LEU A 81 8.84 -8.53 1.71
C LEU A 81 8.30 -9.15 0.41
N ASN A 82 7.35 -10.08 0.51
CA ASN A 82 6.71 -10.68 -0.67
C ASN A 82 5.90 -9.65 -1.47
N MET A 83 5.23 -8.72 -0.80
CA MET A 83 4.47 -7.64 -1.46
C MET A 83 5.42 -6.63 -2.13
N CYS A 84 6.51 -6.25 -1.48
CA CYS A 84 7.54 -5.40 -2.08
C CYS A 84 8.14 -6.05 -3.34
N TRP A 85 8.43 -7.35 -3.28
CA TRP A 85 8.94 -8.10 -4.42
C TRP A 85 7.95 -8.18 -5.58
N PHE A 86 6.66 -8.39 -5.28
CA PHE A 86 5.60 -8.40 -6.30
C PHE A 86 5.50 -7.05 -7.04
N LEU A 87 5.50 -5.94 -6.31
CA LEU A 87 5.45 -4.60 -6.89
C LEU A 87 6.68 -4.30 -7.77
N LEU A 88 7.88 -4.63 -7.29
CA LEU A 88 9.12 -4.46 -8.06
C LEU A 88 9.11 -5.28 -9.35
N LYS A 89 8.67 -6.54 -9.28
CA LYS A 89 8.59 -7.43 -10.45
C LYS A 89 7.58 -6.91 -11.48
N ASN A 90 6.42 -6.43 -11.03
CA ASN A 90 5.40 -5.87 -11.91
C ASN A 90 5.89 -4.59 -12.60
N HIS A 91 6.60 -3.72 -11.87
CA HIS A 91 7.22 -2.53 -12.42
C HIS A 91 8.28 -2.87 -13.49
N LEU A 92 9.19 -3.81 -13.19
CA LEU A 92 10.21 -4.27 -14.16
C LEU A 92 9.59 -4.93 -15.41
N ALA A 93 8.50 -5.70 -15.25
CA ALA A 93 7.80 -6.33 -16.36
C ALA A 93 7.17 -5.30 -17.30
N ARG A 94 6.60 -4.21 -16.77
CA ARG A 94 6.02 -3.12 -17.57
C ARG A 94 7.09 -2.25 -18.23
N SER A 95 8.23 -2.02 -17.57
CA SER A 95 9.38 -1.30 -18.14
C SER A 95 10.11 -2.07 -19.25
N HIS A 96 9.82 -3.37 -19.43
CA HIS A 96 10.34 -4.21 -20.51
C HIS A 96 9.34 -4.40 -21.67
N GLN A 97 8.17 -3.76 -21.60
CA GLN A 97 7.18 -3.79 -22.68
C GLN A 97 7.47 -2.60 -23.62
N PRO A 98 7.81 -2.84 -24.90
CA PRO A 98 8.23 -1.81 -25.86
C PRO A 98 7.09 -0.86 -26.25
#